data_AF-A0A4Y5ZVY5-F1
#
_entry.id   AF-A0A4Y5ZVY5-F1
#
_cell.length_a   1.000
_cell.length_b   1.000
_cell.length_c   1.000
_cell.angle_alpha   90.00
_cell.angle_beta   90.00
_cell.angle_gamma   90.00
#
_symmetry.space_group_name_H-M   'P 1'
#
loop_
_entity.id
_entity.type
_entity.pdbx_description
1 polymer ?
#
loop_
_entity_poly.entity_id
_entity_poly.type
_entity_poly.pdbx_seq_one_letter_code
_entity_poly.pdbx_strand_id
1 'polypeptide(L)'
;MSKENHGGPAFPHIRKPVATGVEEVITNGGMSLRDYFAAKAMASIVRRWDGHSFGVGPESLQYKELAEDAYYIADAMLHAREAS
;
A
#
# COMPACT_ATOMS: atom_id res chain seq x y z
N MET A 1 15.05 -11.87 -9.95
CA MET A 1 13.65 -11.46 -9.70
C MET A 1 13.53 -11.22 -8.20
N SER A 2 13.82 -10.00 -7.72
CA SER A 2 13.55 -9.67 -6.32
C SER A 2 12.05 -9.81 -6.13
N LYS A 3 11.61 -10.72 -5.26
CA LYS A 3 10.21 -10.77 -4.83
C LYS A 3 9.97 -9.43 -4.14
N GLU A 4 9.31 -8.50 -4.82
CA GLU A 4 8.87 -7.27 -4.17
C GLU A 4 7.91 -7.70 -3.05
N ASN A 5 8.35 -7.50 -1.82
CA ASN A 5 7.66 -8.02 -0.65
C ASN A 5 6.56 -7.04 -0.24
N HIS A 6 5.51 -6.93 -1.05
CA HIS A 6 4.39 -6.01 -0.80
C HIS A 6 3.42 -6.51 0.29
N GLY A 7 3.78 -7.57 1.02
CA GLY A 7 3.03 -8.08 2.17
C GLY A 7 1.80 -8.93 1.85
N GLY A 8 1.54 -9.22 0.57
CA GLY A 8 0.35 -9.91 0.08
C GLY A 8 -0.83 -8.97 -0.18
N PRO A 9 -2.05 -9.48 -0.40
CA PRO A 9 -3.23 -8.64 -0.63
C PRO A 9 -3.67 -7.93 0.66
N ALA A 10 -4.12 -6.68 0.55
CA ALA A 10 -4.60 -5.89 1.68
C ALA A 10 -5.86 -6.47 2.34
N PHE A 11 -6.71 -7.11 1.53
CA PHE A 11 -7.98 -7.69 1.95
C PHE A 11 -8.12 -9.12 1.41
N PRO A 12 -8.94 -9.97 2.06
CA PRO A 12 -9.21 -11.32 1.57
C PRO A 12 -9.79 -11.33 0.16
N HIS A 13 -9.34 -12.25 -0.69
CA HIS A 13 -9.93 -12.48 -2.00
C HIS A 13 -11.06 -13.49 -1.94
N ILE A 14 -12.05 -13.31 -2.82
CA ILE A 14 -13.11 -14.29 -3.04
C ILE A 14 -12.48 -15.54 -3.66
N ARG A 15 -12.70 -16.68 -3.00
CA ARG A 15 -12.32 -17.99 -3.52
C ARG A 15 -13.57 -18.69 -4.02
N LYS A 16 -13.55 -19.14 -5.27
CA LYS A 16 -14.63 -19.97 -5.83
C LYS A 16 -14.15 -21.40 -5.98
N PRO A 17 -14.88 -22.39 -5.44
CA PRO A 17 -14.59 -23.78 -5.73
C PRO A 17 -14.93 -24.04 -7.21
N VAL A 18 -13.96 -24.54 -7.97
CA VAL A 18 -14.13 -24.87 -9.40
C VAL A 18 -14.12 -26.38 -9.64
N ALA A 19 -13.46 -27.12 -8.75
CA ALA A 19 -13.49 -28.58 -8.69
C ALA A 19 -13.20 -29.05 -7.25
N THR A 20 -13.35 -30.36 -6.99
CA THR A 20 -13.05 -30.94 -5.67
C THR A 20 -11.60 -30.66 -5.27
N GLY A 21 -11.40 -29.88 -4.21
CA GLY A 21 -10.07 -29.48 -3.73
C GLY A 21 -9.38 -28.39 -4.56
N VAL A 22 -10.04 -27.82 -5.57
CA VAL A 22 -9.51 -26.73 -6.40
C VAL A 22 -10.34 -25.48 -6.19
N GLU A 23 -9.71 -24.48 -5.55
CA GLU A 23 -10.25 -23.14 -5.41
C GLU A 23 -9.56 -22.20 -6.41
N GLU A 24 -10.34 -21.50 -7.21
CA GLU A 24 -9.85 -20.37 -7.99
C GLU A 24 -9.98 -19.11 -7.15
N VAL A 25 -8.85 -18.41 -6.99
CA VAL A 25 -8.84 -17.09 -6.37
C VAL A 25 -9.25 -16.10 -7.46
N ILE A 26 -10.42 -15.50 -7.32
CA ILE A 26 -10.83 -14.43 -8.22
C ILE A 26 -10.09 -13.16 -7.79
N THR A 27 -8.98 -12.89 -8.47
CA THR A 27 -8.22 -11.65 -8.30
C THR A 27 -8.40 -10.77 -9.53
N ASN A 28 -9.43 -9.92 -9.55
CA ASN A 28 -9.51 -8.85 -10.55
C ASN A 28 -8.81 -7.60 -10.02
N GLY A 29 -7.49 -7.67 -9.88
CA GLY A 29 -6.70 -6.57 -9.30
C GLY A 29 -7.05 -6.28 -7.83
N GLY A 30 -6.24 -5.45 -7.17
CA GLY A 30 -6.42 -5.09 -5.78
C GLY A 30 -5.18 -4.42 -5.20
N MET A 31 -5.33 -3.80 -4.03
CA MET A 31 -4.22 -3.21 -3.30
C MET A 31 -3.41 -4.29 -2.59
N SER A 32 -2.08 -4.14 -2.60
CA SER A 32 -1.23 -4.89 -1.69
C SER A 32 -1.35 -4.36 -0.26
N LEU A 33 -0.91 -5.14 0.73
CA LEU A 33 -0.89 -4.68 2.12
C LEU A 33 0.02 -3.46 2.28
N ARG A 34 1.12 -3.40 1.51
CA ARG A 34 1.97 -2.22 1.41
C ARG A 34 1.19 -0.99 0.98
N ASP A 35 0.39 -1.09 -0.10
CA ASP A 35 -0.43 0.03 -0.59
C ASP A 35 -1.47 0.47 0.45
N TYR A 36 -2.04 -0.48 1.20
CA TYR A 36 -2.97 -0.17 2.26
C TYR A 36 -2.33 0.59 3.43
N PHE A 37 -1.15 0.16 3.87
CA PHE A 37 -0.38 0.88 4.90
C PHE A 37 0.06 2.26 4.42
N ALA A 38 0.53 2.38 3.17
CA ALA A 38 0.88 3.65 2.58
C ALA A 38 -0.33 4.60 2.53
N ALA A 39 -1.51 4.11 2.13
CA ALA A 39 -2.73 4.92 2.14
C ALA A 39 -3.11 5.42 3.55
N LYS A 40 -2.92 4.59 4.59
CA LYS A 40 -3.15 4.99 6.00
C LYS A 40 -2.14 6.03 6.48
N ALA A 41 -0.87 5.87 6.13
CA ALA A 41 0.18 6.83 6.45
C ALA A 41 -0.05 8.18 5.75
N MET A 42 -0.29 8.13 4.43
CA MET A 42 -0.56 9.30 3.59
C MET A 42 -1.70 10.16 4.14
N ALA A 43 -2.81 9.56 4.57
CA ALA A 43 -3.94 10.30 5.14
C ALA A 43 -3.54 11.13 6.38
N SER A 44 -2.58 10.66 7.17
CA SER A 44 -2.07 11.38 8.34
C SER A 44 -1.03 12.43 7.96
N ILE A 45 -0.16 12.13 6.99
CA ILE A 45 0.87 13.04 6.47
C ILE A 45 0.23 14.27 5.84
N VAL A 46 -0.72 14.07 4.92
CA VAL A 46 -1.47 15.13 4.22
C VAL A 46 -2.17 16.07 5.20
N ARG A 47 -2.69 15.55 6.32
CA ARG A 47 -3.38 16.34 7.35
C ARG A 47 -2.45 17.23 8.19
N ARG A 48 -1.18 16.86 8.35
CA ARG A 48 -0.19 17.66 9.11
C ARG A 48 0.38 18.83 8.31
N TRP A 49 0.15 18.86 7.00
CA TRP A 49 0.66 19.90 6.12
C TRP A 49 0.00 21.25 6.43
N ASP A 50 0.81 22.30 6.57
CA ASP A 50 0.53 23.58 7.23
C ASP A 50 -0.26 24.60 6.39
N GLY A 51 -0.93 24.16 5.32
CA GLY A 51 -1.88 24.98 4.57
C GLY A 51 -1.33 25.71 3.34
N HIS A 52 -0.07 25.49 2.96
CA HIS A 52 0.42 25.87 1.64
C HIS A 52 -0.03 24.85 0.58
N SER A 53 -0.49 25.30 -0.60
CA SER A 53 -0.81 24.41 -1.71
C SER A 53 0.35 23.43 -1.95
N PHE A 54 0.04 22.16 -2.19
CA PHE A 54 1.02 21.11 -2.47
C PHE A 54 1.80 21.42 -3.77
N GLY A 55 2.81 22.27 -3.65
CA GLY A 55 3.65 22.74 -4.75
C GLY A 55 2.90 23.32 -5.95
N VAL A 56 3.64 23.52 -7.04
CA VAL A 56 3.16 24.15 -8.28
C VAL A 56 2.85 23.07 -9.33
N GLY A 57 1.89 22.20 -9.04
CA GLY A 57 1.42 21.16 -9.97
C GLY A 57 1.83 19.73 -9.62
N PRO A 58 1.42 18.73 -10.42
CA PRO A 58 1.50 17.31 -10.10
C PRO A 58 2.94 16.77 -9.97
N GLU A 59 3.92 17.43 -10.58
CA GLU A 59 5.35 17.09 -10.51
C GLU A 59 6.08 17.84 -9.38
N SER A 60 5.35 18.40 -8.42
CA SER A 60 6.00 19.10 -7.32
C SER A 60 6.83 18.14 -6.47
N LEU A 61 8.01 18.60 -6.04
CA LEU A 61 8.89 17.82 -5.16
C LEU A 61 8.15 17.43 -3.87
N GLN A 62 7.25 18.29 -3.39
CA GLN A 62 6.44 18.02 -2.20
C GLN A 62 5.54 16.79 -2.39
N TYR A 63 4.84 16.66 -3.53
CA TYR A 63 4.02 15.46 -3.77
C TYR A 63 4.85 14.18 -3.80
N LYS A 64 6.05 14.25 -4.38
CA LYS A 64 6.97 13.11 -4.44
C LYS A 64 7.43 12.70 -3.04
N GLU A 65 7.90 13.65 -2.23
CA GLU A 65 8.39 13.38 -0.87
C GLU A 65 7.28 12.78 0.01
N LEU A 66 6.07 13.34 -0.03
CA LEU A 66 4.94 12.83 0.76
C LEU A 66 4.53 11.41 0.36
N ALA A 67 4.60 11.09 -0.94
CA ALA A 67 4.33 9.75 -1.44
C ALA A 67 5.43 8.76 -1.00
N GLU A 68 6.69 9.14 -1.08
CA GLU A 68 7.82 8.32 -0.63
C GLU A 68 7.75 8.05 0.89
N ASP A 69 7.49 9.08 1.70
CA ASP A 69 7.33 8.96 3.16
C ASP A 69 6.22 7.96 3.55
N ALA A 70 5.08 8.01 2.84
CA ALA A 70 3.99 7.07 3.07
C ALA A 70 4.42 5.62 2.82
N TYR A 71 5.19 5.37 1.76
CA TYR A 71 5.72 4.04 1.45
C TYR A 71 6.83 3.59 2.40
N TYR A 72 7.69 4.49 2.88
CA TYR A 72 8.69 4.15 3.90
C TYR A 72 8.04 3.68 5.22
N ILE A 73 6.95 4.34 5.63
CA ILE A 73 6.18 3.89 6.79
C ILE A 73 5.54 2.52 6.52
N ALA A 74 5.00 2.30 5.33
CA ALA A 74 4.42 1.01 4.95
C ALA A 74 5.45 -0.13 5.02
N ASP A 75 6.66 0.11 4.52
CA ASP A 75 7.76 -0.86 4.55
C ASP A 75 8.19 -1.16 5.99
N ALA A 76 8.26 -0.13 6.85
CA ALA A 76 8.53 -0.32 8.28
C ALA A 76 7.45 -1.17 8.98
N MET A 77 6.17 -0.99 8.65
CA MET A 77 5.08 -1.79 9.18
C MET A 77 5.16 -3.26 8.75
N LEU A 78 5.54 -3.52 7.50
CA LEU A 78 5.76 -4.89 7.00
C LEU A 78 6.92 -5.57 7.72
N HIS A 79 8.05 -4.88 7.86
CA HIS A 79 9.18 -5.41 8.62
C HIS A 79 8.84 -5.72 10.07
N ALA A 80 8.09 -4.85 10.76
CA ALA A 80 7.65 -5.11 12.12
C ALA A 80 6.77 -6.37 12.23
N ARG A 81 5.92 -6.63 11.22
CA ARG A 81 5.08 -7.83 11.16
C ARG A 81 5.89 -9.11 10.98
N GLU A 82 6.93 -9.08 10.14
CA GLU A 82 7.78 -10.25 9.87
C GLU A 82 8.69 -10.63 11.04
N ALA A 83 9.01 -9.66 11.89
CA ALA A 83 9.78 -9.88 13.11
C ALA A 83 8.95 -10.43 14.28
N SER A 84 7.63 -10.57 14.12
CA SER A 84 6.68 -11.09 15.14
C SER A 84 6.34 -12.55 14.92
#